data_AF-A0A524GJR5-F1
#
_entry.id   AF-A0A524GJR5-F1
#
_cell.length_a   1.000
_cell.length_b   1.000
_cell.length_c   1.000
_cell.angle_alpha   90.00
_cell.angle_beta   90.00
_cell.angle_gamma   90.00
#
_symmetry.space_group_name_H-M   'P 1'
#
loop_
_entity.id
_entity.type
_entity.pdbx_description
1 polymer ?
#
loop_
_entity_poly.entity_id
_entity_poly.type
_entity_poly.pdbx_seq_one_letter_code
_entity_poly.pdbx_strand_id
1 'polypeptide(L)'
;MESQEKTNKGSKVFFGIVAAIGGIIGLWSITMLMAGLASVNWQVSEMFRQFLVATGNLGEYETMVDYYTHIKGVEYLIAVAFFVAFPVYYKSLKPNEATAPSK
;
A
#
# COMPACT_ATOMS: atom_id res chain seq x y z
N MET A 1 32.76 25.36 34.77
CA MET A 1 31.85 24.21 34.56
C MET A 1 30.41 24.62 34.18
N GLU A 2 30.03 25.91 34.31
CA GLU A 2 28.65 26.40 34.10
C GLU A 2 28.15 26.49 32.64
N SER A 3 29.06 26.55 31.66
CA SER A 3 28.71 26.79 30.25
C SER A 3 28.22 25.54 29.50
N GLN A 4 28.63 24.34 29.95
CA GLN A 4 28.28 23.06 29.32
C GLN A 4 26.84 22.59 29.68
N GLU A 5 26.33 22.98 30.86
CA GLU A 5 24.99 22.56 31.30
C GLU A 5 23.86 23.29 30.55
N LYS A 6 24.04 24.59 30.25
CA LYS A 6 23.05 25.38 29.49
C LYS A 6 22.83 24.84 28.06
N THR A 7 23.88 24.36 27.40
CA THR A 7 23.78 23.85 26.01
C THR A 7 22.99 22.53 25.93
N ASN A 8 23.20 21.62 26.90
CA ASN A 8 22.49 20.34 26.98
C ASN A 8 21.00 20.54 27.31
N LYS A 9 20.70 21.51 28.19
CA LYS A 9 19.33 21.88 28.56
C LYS A 9 18.57 22.50 27.38
N GLY A 10 19.22 23.39 26.62
CA GLY A 10 18.66 23.98 25.39
C GLY A 10 18.38 22.93 24.30
N SER A 11 19.29 21.98 24.10
CA SER A 11 19.12 20.89 23.13
C SER A 11 17.97 19.94 23.51
N LYS A 12 17.78 19.64 24.80
CA LYS A 12 16.67 18.80 25.29
C LYS A 12 15.31 19.49 25.14
N VAL A 13 15.26 20.80 25.41
CA VAL A 13 14.04 21.60 25.22
C VAL A 13 13.67 21.69 23.74
N PHE A 14 14.64 21.94 22.86
CA PHE A 14 14.43 21.93 21.42
C PHE A 14 13.90 20.57 20.93
N PHE A 15 14.50 19.46 21.38
CA PHE A 15 14.06 18.12 21.01
C PHE A 15 12.64 17.83 21.52
N GLY A 16 12.29 18.29 22.73
CA GLY A 16 10.93 18.18 23.26
C GLY A 16 9.90 18.96 22.43
N ILE A 17 10.24 20.15 21.95
CA ILE A 17 9.37 20.95 21.08
C ILE A 17 9.17 20.27 19.72
N VAL A 18 10.25 19.79 19.10
CA VAL A 18 10.16 19.07 17.81
C VAL A 18 9.35 17.79 17.96
N ALA A 19 9.52 17.04 19.05
CA ALA A 19 8.73 15.84 19.32
C ALA A 19 7.23 16.16 19.52
N ALA A 20 6.92 17.25 20.23
CA ALA A 20 5.53 17.68 20.44
C ALA A 20 4.85 18.10 19.12
N ILE A 21 5.54 18.90 18.30
CA ILE A 21 5.03 19.33 16.99
C ILE A 21 4.85 18.13 16.07
N GLY A 22 5.85 17.24 16.01
CA GLY A 22 5.78 16.00 15.23
C GLY A 22 4.62 15.10 15.66
N GLY A 23 4.36 15.00 16.97
CA GLY A 23 3.23 14.26 17.52
C GLY A 23 1.88 14.84 17.09
N ILE A 24 1.71 16.16 17.14
CA ILE A 24 0.47 16.84 16.72
C ILE A 24 0.23 16.65 15.22
N ILE A 25 1.25 16.86 14.39
CA ILE A 25 1.17 16.68 12.94
C ILE A 25 0.87 15.22 12.60
N GLY A 26 1.53 14.27 13.27
CA GLY A 26 1.30 12.84 13.08
C GLY A 26 -0.14 12.45 13.40
N LEU A 27 -0.66 12.91 14.54
CA LEU A 27 -2.04 12.62 14.95
C LEU A 27 -3.06 13.20 13.97
N TRP A 28 -2.83 14.43 13.51
CA TRP A 28 -3.69 15.08 12.53
C TRP A 28 -3.65 14.39 11.15
N SER A 29 -2.46 13.98 10.71
CA SER A 29 -2.27 13.26 9.44
C SER A 29 -2.98 11.92 9.44
N ILE A 30 -2.89 11.17 10.53
CA ILE A 30 -3.62 9.90 10.69
C ILE A 30 -5.12 10.14 10.67
N THR A 31 -5.60 11.18 11.35
CA THR A 31 -7.03 11.51 11.40
C THR A 31 -7.55 11.87 10.00
N MET A 32 -6.82 12.67 9.23
CA MET A 32 -7.18 13.00 7.84
C MET A 32 -7.17 11.78 6.92
N LEU A 33 -6.16 10.90 7.06
CA LEU A 33 -6.11 9.65 6.28
C LEU A 33 -7.31 8.76 6.57
N MET A 34 -7.65 8.58 7.85
CA MET A 34 -8.80 7.77 8.27
C MET A 34 -10.13 8.37 7.83
N ALA A 35 -10.28 9.70 7.89
CA ALA A 35 -11.46 10.40 7.38
C ALA A 35 -11.59 10.25 5.86
N GLY A 36 -10.48 10.33 5.12
CA GLY A 36 -10.43 10.04 3.70
C GLY A 36 -10.92 8.62 3.39
N LEU A 37 -10.31 7.60 4.03
CA LEU A 37 -10.73 6.20 3.85
C LEU A 37 -12.20 5.98 4.21
N ALA A 38 -12.69 6.62 5.27
CA ALA A 38 -14.10 6.53 5.66
C ALA A 38 -15.03 7.13 4.59
N SER A 39 -14.64 8.24 3.96
CA SER A 39 -15.45 8.89 2.91
C SER A 39 -15.64 8.03 1.65
N VAL A 40 -14.72 7.10 1.38
CA VAL A 40 -14.77 6.18 0.23
C VAL A 40 -15.12 4.74 0.60
N ASN A 41 -15.77 4.52 1.75
CA ASN A 41 -16.18 3.19 2.22
C ASN A 41 -15.01 2.18 2.33
N TRP A 42 -13.86 2.65 2.81
CA TRP A 42 -12.63 1.86 2.96
C TRP A 42 -12.02 1.30 1.66
N GLN A 43 -12.43 1.79 0.49
CA GLN A 43 -11.81 1.41 -0.78
C GLN A 43 -10.55 2.22 -1.05
N VAL A 44 -9.38 1.65 -0.71
CA VAL A 44 -8.07 2.27 -0.94
C VAL A 44 -7.83 2.60 -2.42
N SER A 45 -8.36 1.79 -3.33
CA SER A 45 -8.30 2.02 -4.78
C SER A 45 -8.99 3.32 -5.20
N GLU A 46 -10.13 3.65 -4.59
CA GLU A 46 -10.90 4.85 -4.90
C GLU A 46 -10.22 6.11 -4.33
N MET A 47 -9.64 6.02 -3.13
CA MET A 47 -8.78 7.08 -2.58
C MET A 47 -7.57 7.36 -3.49
N PHE A 48 -6.94 6.31 -4.00
CA PHE A 48 -5.81 6.45 -4.91
C PHE A 48 -6.26 7.04 -6.25
N ARG A 49 -7.43 6.65 -6.76
CA ARG A 49 -8.03 7.25 -7.96
C ARG A 49 -8.28 8.73 -7.76
N GLN A 50 -8.91 9.13 -6.67
CA GLN A 50 -9.17 10.55 -6.34
C GLN A 50 -7.87 11.35 -6.20
N PHE A 51 -6.85 10.77 -5.58
CA PHE A 51 -5.52 11.39 -5.49
C PHE A 51 -4.88 11.60 -6.87
N LEU A 52 -4.92 10.57 -7.73
CA LEU A 52 -4.37 10.65 -9.08
C LEU A 52 -5.16 11.61 -9.98
N VAL A 53 -6.48 11.69 -9.82
CA VAL A 53 -7.32 12.69 -10.51
C VAL A 53 -6.98 14.10 -10.02
N ALA A 54 -6.91 14.31 -8.70
CA ALA A 54 -6.62 15.63 -8.11
C ALA A 54 -5.19 16.13 -8.44
N THR A 55 -4.24 15.22 -8.64
CA THR A 55 -2.86 15.54 -9.07
C THR A 55 -2.73 15.67 -10.59
N GLY A 56 -3.80 15.44 -11.35
CA GLY A 56 -3.81 15.53 -12.82
C GLY A 56 -3.14 14.35 -13.53
N ASN A 57 -2.89 13.25 -12.81
CA ASN A 57 -2.20 12.06 -13.30
C ASN A 57 -3.17 11.01 -13.90
N LEU A 58 -4.46 11.14 -13.62
CA LEU A 58 -5.55 10.44 -14.33
C LEU A 58 -6.36 11.49 -15.12
N GLY A 59 -6.19 11.51 -16.44
CA GLY A 59 -7.08 12.20 -17.37
C GLY A 59 -8.20 11.26 -17.85
N GLU A 60 -9.33 11.82 -18.29
CA GLU A 60 -10.44 11.06 -18.86
C GLU A 60 -9.96 10.24 -20.08
N TYR A 61 -10.03 8.91 -19.98
CA TYR A 61 -9.63 7.99 -21.04
C TYR A 61 -10.75 7.89 -22.09
N GLU A 62 -10.74 8.80 -23.06
CA GLU A 62 -11.78 8.92 -24.10
C GLU A 62 -11.33 8.35 -25.46
N THR A 63 -10.37 7.41 -25.51
CA THR A 63 -9.95 6.77 -26.78
C THR A 63 -10.04 5.25 -26.75
N MET A 64 -10.47 4.63 -27.86
CA MET A 64 -10.58 3.17 -27.99
C MET A 64 -9.23 2.44 -27.80
N VAL A 65 -8.11 3.15 -27.95
CA VAL A 65 -6.76 2.61 -27.78
C VAL A 65 -6.43 2.38 -26.29
N ASP A 66 -6.94 3.22 -25.39
CA ASP A 66 -6.77 3.05 -23.94
C ASP A 66 -7.54 1.82 -23.42
N TYR A 67 -8.75 1.59 -23.94
CA TYR A 67 -9.52 0.38 -23.65
C TYR A 67 -8.79 -0.89 -24.08
N TYR A 68 -8.14 -0.88 -25.25
CA TYR A 68 -7.39 -2.04 -25.72
C TYR A 68 -6.19 -2.36 -24.82
N THR A 69 -5.53 -1.32 -24.30
CA THR A 69 -4.42 -1.48 -23.35
C THR A 69 -4.90 -2.04 -22.01
N HIS A 70 -6.06 -1.59 -21.51
CA HIS A 70 -6.64 -2.10 -20.27
C HIS A 70 -7.10 -3.57 -20.41
N ILE A 71 -7.80 -3.91 -21.50
CA ILE A 71 -8.25 -5.29 -21.76
C ILE A 71 -7.04 -6.24 -21.88
N LYS A 72 -6.00 -5.82 -22.60
CA LYS A 72 -4.77 -6.60 -22.74
C LYS A 72 -3.98 -6.69 -21.43
N GLY A 73 -4.00 -5.64 -20.61
CA GLY A 73 -3.43 -5.69 -19.25
C GLY A 73 -4.12 -6.73 -18.36
N VAL A 74 -5.45 -6.78 -18.39
CA VAL A 74 -6.23 -7.78 -17.64
C VAL A 74 -5.94 -9.21 -18.15
N GLU A 75 -5.78 -9.40 -19.45
CA GLU A 75 -5.37 -10.70 -20.03
C GLU A 75 -4.05 -11.20 -19.45
N TYR A 76 -3.03 -10.33 -19.35
CA TYR A 76 -1.75 -10.70 -18.75
C TYR A 76 -1.86 -11.06 -17.26
N LEU A 77 -2.69 -10.34 -16.50
CA LEU A 77 -2.93 -10.65 -15.08
C LEU A 77 -3.59 -12.02 -14.91
N ILE A 78 -4.57 -12.33 -15.76
CA ILE A 78 -5.23 -13.64 -15.77
C ILE A 78 -4.23 -14.73 -16.18
N ALA A 79 -3.41 -14.49 -17.21
CA ALA A 79 -2.38 -15.44 -17.64
C ALA A 79 -1.39 -15.77 -16.53
N VAL A 80 -0.89 -14.76 -15.81
CA VAL A 80 0.01 -14.96 -14.66
C VAL A 80 -0.71 -15.70 -13.53
N ALA A 81 -1.97 -15.35 -13.24
CA ALA A 81 -2.77 -16.04 -12.22
C ALA A 81 -2.95 -17.52 -12.54
N PHE A 82 -3.26 -17.87 -13.80
CA PHE A 82 -3.35 -19.27 -14.24
C PHE A 82 -1.99 -19.98 -14.18
N PHE A 83 -0.91 -19.30 -14.54
CA PHE A 83 0.43 -19.88 -14.50
C PHE A 83 0.89 -20.26 -13.08
N VAL A 84 0.42 -19.53 -12.06
CA VAL A 84 0.70 -19.85 -10.65
C VAL A 84 -0.34 -20.83 -10.09
N ALA A 85 -1.62 -20.63 -10.38
CA ALA A 85 -2.71 -21.45 -9.85
C ALA A 85 -2.66 -22.89 -10.37
N PHE A 86 -2.33 -23.10 -11.65
CA PHE A 86 -2.28 -24.43 -12.27
C PHE A 86 -1.25 -25.38 -11.63
N PRO A 87 0.04 -25.02 -11.43
CA PRO A 87 1.01 -25.89 -10.78
C PRO A 87 0.69 -26.12 -9.29
N VAL A 88 0.13 -25.13 -8.60
CA VAL A 88 -0.32 -25.28 -7.21
C VAL A 88 -1.47 -26.29 -7.12
N TYR A 89 -2.49 -26.14 -7.98
CA TYR A 89 -3.60 -27.08 -8.08
C TYR A 89 -3.13 -28.49 -8.44
N TYR A 90 -2.22 -28.63 -9.42
CA TYR A 90 -1.66 -29.91 -9.81
C TYR A 90 -0.86 -30.58 -8.67
N LYS A 91 -0.15 -29.80 -7.86
CA LYS A 91 0.54 -30.31 -6.66
C LYS A 91 -0.46 -30.82 -5.62
N SER A 92 -1.59 -30.15 -5.44
CA SER A 92 -2.67 -30.57 -4.53
C SER A 92 -3.40 -31.82 -5.00
N LEU A 93 -3.39 -32.12 -6.30
CA LEU A 93 -3.98 -33.33 -6.86
C LEU A 93 -3.10 -34.58 -6.69
N LYS A 94 -1.83 -34.45 -6.30
CA LYS A 94 -1.01 -35.62 -5.93
C LYS A 94 -1.48 -36.10 -4.55
N PRO A 95 -2.30 -37.16 -4.46
CA PRO A 95 -2.53 -37.79 -3.18
C PRO A 95 -1.18 -38.39 -2.76
N ASN A 96 -0.91 -38.47 -1.47
CA ASN A 96 0.33 -39.07 -0.96
C ASN A 96 0.53 -40.50 -1.51
N GLU A 97 1.22 -40.65 -2.63
CA GLU A 97 1.87 -41.90 -3.05
C GLU A 97 3.25 -42.03 -2.37
N ALA A 98 3.40 -41.41 -1.19
CA ALA A 98 4.56 -41.49 -0.31
C ALA A 98 4.31 -42.40 0.90
N THR A 99 3.26 -43.23 0.87
CA THR A 99 3.02 -44.30 1.86
C THR A 99 2.41 -45.54 1.20
N ALA A 100 3.13 -46.16 0.26
CA ALA A 100 2.97 -47.58 0.03
C ALA A 100 4.18 -48.28 0.69
N PRO A 101 4.00 -49.03 1.80
CA PRO A 101 5.10 -49.84 2.31
C PRO A 101 5.45 -50.90 1.26
N SER A 102 6.72 -50.89 0.85
CA SER A 102 7.38 -51.98 0.13
C SER A 102 6.93 -53.33 0.71
N LYS A 103 6.21 -54.11 -0.10
CA LYS A 103 6.04 -55.54 0.09
C LYS A 103 6.95 -56.27 -0.87
#